data_AF-A0A4V6QKM9-F1
#
_entry.id   AF-A0A4V6QKM9-F1
#
_cell.length_a   1.000
_cell.length_b   1.000
_cell.length_c   1.000
_cell.angle_alpha   90.00
_cell.angle_beta   90.00
_cell.angle_gamma   90.00
#
_symmetry.space_group_name_H-M   'P 1'
#
loop_
_entity.id
_entity.type
_entity.pdbx_description
1 polymer ?
#
loop_
_entity_poly.entity_id
_entity_poly.type
_entity_poly.pdbx_seq_one_letter_code
_entity_poly.pdbx_strand_id
1 'polypeptide(L)'
;MKVNYKSIKYTAVFISFLSISSSVFAGEVFELEGDPGENDTRIISALNRLTYDRVVSDKNTKGFAYRYVTKWYSPLVLDVYVLGLAKRDKMSIIRVESPKKGAERVFRNFLMEELTKKEITGGFGANSRNLDDYADGKLEPYNKNYLYSGSLALIQPAASVYYNANRSPVYGGSDRLKGMFGYIMLDLLLAGLGYYYATTTMEKNSALDNFMHKPSPSGNVLDSPGGGVFLGLLIIPRIYRLIGGMQDTYTHNRIMEISASKSF
;
A
#
# COMPACT_ATOMS: atom_id res chain seq x y z
N MET A 1 24.50 -30.63 16.78
CA MET A 1 23.29 -29.82 16.47
C MET A 1 22.70 -30.36 15.17
N LYS A 2 21.66 -31.20 15.22
CA LYS A 2 21.05 -31.81 14.01
C LYS A 2 20.00 -30.83 13.45
N VAL A 3 20.31 -30.22 12.32
CA VAL A 3 19.39 -29.34 11.60
C VAL A 3 18.19 -30.16 11.12
N ASN A 4 16.97 -29.78 11.54
CA ASN A 4 15.75 -30.50 11.19
C ASN A 4 15.28 -30.09 9.79
N TYR A 5 15.75 -30.82 8.77
CA TYR A 5 15.49 -30.57 7.35
C TYR A 5 13.99 -30.54 6.98
N LYS A 6 13.10 -31.16 7.76
CA LYS A 6 11.65 -31.07 7.52
C LYS A 6 11.10 -29.66 7.79
N SER A 7 11.55 -29.01 8.86
CA SER A 7 11.10 -27.66 9.22
C SER A 7 11.53 -26.64 8.17
N ILE A 8 12.78 -26.73 7.71
CA ILE A 8 13.33 -25.87 6.65
C ILE A 8 12.55 -26.01 5.33
N LYS A 9 12.12 -27.23 4.97
CA LYS A 9 11.29 -27.44 3.76
C LYS A 9 9.96 -26.71 3.85
N TYR A 10 9.27 -26.74 5.00
CA TYR A 10 8.01 -26.01 5.18
C TYR A 10 8.23 -24.50 5.20
N THR A 11 9.31 -24.01 5.82
CA THR A 11 9.64 -22.58 5.79
C THR A 11 9.98 -22.11 4.38
N ALA A 12 10.72 -22.90 3.60
CA ALA A 12 11.09 -22.58 2.23
C ALA A 12 9.88 -22.61 1.28
N VAL A 13 8.97 -23.57 1.43
CA VAL A 13 7.70 -23.62 0.68
C VAL A 13 6.81 -22.44 1.04
N PHE A 14 6.76 -22.06 2.32
CA PHE A 14 5.97 -20.92 2.78
C PHE A 14 6.54 -19.57 2.30
N ILE A 15 7.87 -19.39 2.33
CA ILE A 15 8.56 -18.22 1.76
C ILE A 15 8.35 -18.15 0.24
N SER A 16 8.41 -19.30 -0.44
CA SER A 16 8.13 -19.38 -1.89
C SER A 16 6.67 -19.00 -2.21
N PHE A 17 5.72 -19.40 -1.36
CA PHE A 17 4.31 -19.05 -1.52
C PHE A 17 4.04 -17.55 -1.27
N LEU A 18 4.71 -16.95 -0.28
CA LEU A 18 4.69 -15.50 -0.05
C LEU A 18 5.29 -14.71 -1.23
N SER A 19 6.32 -15.27 -1.89
CA SER A 19 7.02 -14.63 -3.02
C SER A 19 6.22 -14.60 -4.31
N ILE A 20 5.15 -15.42 -4.44
CA ILE A 20 4.23 -15.38 -5.60
C ILE A 20 3.27 -14.18 -5.54
N SER A 21 3.26 -13.44 -4.42
CA SER A 21 2.48 -12.20 -4.25
C SER A 21 3.23 -10.97 -4.74
N SER A 22 3.95 -11.06 -5.86
CA SER A 22 4.61 -9.91 -6.46
C SER A 22 3.56 -8.91 -6.94
N SER A 23 3.40 -7.80 -6.23
CA SER A 23 2.88 -6.55 -6.80
C SER A 23 3.90 -6.04 -7.80
N VAL A 24 3.88 -6.62 -9.01
CA VAL A 24 4.38 -5.93 -10.20
C VAL A 24 3.54 -4.66 -10.30
N PHE A 25 4.18 -3.49 -10.25
CA PHE A 25 3.51 -2.19 -10.40
C PHE A 25 2.39 -2.32 -11.45
N ALA A 26 1.15 -2.13 -11.01
CA ALA A 26 0.01 -2.25 -11.90
C ALA A 26 0.02 -1.00 -12.77
N GLY A 27 0.16 -1.20 -14.08
CA GLY A 27 0.26 -0.13 -15.07
C GLY A 27 -1.01 -0.06 -15.91
N GLU A 28 -1.57 1.13 -16.03
CA GLU A 28 -2.67 1.46 -16.93
C GLU A 28 -2.20 2.51 -17.94
N VAL A 29 -2.71 2.46 -19.17
CA VAL A 29 -2.24 3.29 -20.26
C VAL A 29 -3.41 3.97 -20.95
N PHE A 30 -3.24 5.23 -21.36
CA PHE A 30 -4.18 5.94 -22.21
C PHE A 30 -3.47 6.89 -23.18
N GLU A 31 -4.18 7.27 -24.24
CA GLU A 31 -3.71 8.16 -25.28
C GLU A 31 -4.28 9.57 -25.06
N LEU A 32 -3.44 10.58 -25.28
CA LEU A 32 -3.80 11.99 -25.18
C LEU A 32 -3.29 12.73 -26.41
N GLU A 33 -4.19 13.42 -27.10
CA GLU A 33 -3.86 14.32 -28.20
C GLU A 33 -3.01 15.49 -27.72
N GLY A 34 -1.99 15.87 -28.49
CA GLY A 34 -1.09 16.97 -28.19
C GLY A 34 0.40 16.58 -28.25
N ASP A 35 1.25 17.61 -28.29
CA ASP A 35 2.70 17.43 -28.21
C ASP A 35 3.10 17.05 -26.77
N PRO A 36 4.12 16.19 -26.58
CA PRO A 36 4.55 15.78 -25.25
C PRO A 36 4.93 16.94 -24.34
N GLY A 37 5.49 18.04 -24.87
CA GLY A 37 5.86 19.21 -24.07
C GLY A 37 4.67 20.02 -23.56
N GLU A 38 3.59 20.13 -24.35
CA GLU A 38 2.36 20.78 -23.91
C GLU A 38 1.63 19.92 -22.89
N ASN A 39 1.54 18.61 -23.16
CA ASN A 39 0.89 17.66 -22.26
C ASN A 39 1.65 17.49 -20.94
N ASP A 40 2.97 17.68 -20.94
CA ASP A 40 3.79 17.69 -19.73
C ASP A 40 3.28 18.68 -18.68
N THR A 41 3.11 19.95 -19.08
CA THR A 41 2.62 21.00 -18.18
C THR A 41 1.21 20.74 -17.65
N ARG A 42 0.33 20.19 -18.50
CA ARG A 42 -1.04 19.82 -18.13
C ARG A 42 -1.04 18.66 -17.13
N ILE A 43 -0.21 17.64 -17.36
CA ILE A 43 -0.06 16.48 -16.47
C ILE A 43 0.49 16.91 -15.11
N ILE A 44 1.54 17.73 -15.07
CA ILE A 44 2.06 18.28 -13.81
C ILE A 44 0.96 19.04 -13.07
N SER A 45 0.18 19.87 -13.76
CA SER A 45 -0.91 20.63 -13.14
C SER A 45 -2.02 19.73 -12.59
N ALA A 46 -2.39 18.68 -13.31
CA ALA A 46 -3.39 17.70 -12.88
C ALA A 46 -2.89 16.87 -11.69
N LEU A 47 -1.61 16.48 -11.70
CA LEU A 47 -0.98 15.74 -10.61
C LEU A 47 -0.85 16.60 -9.35
N ASN A 48 -0.50 17.89 -9.47
CA ASN A 48 -0.48 18.81 -8.34
C ASN A 48 -1.90 19.15 -7.81
N ARG A 49 -2.95 18.92 -8.59
CA ARG A 49 -4.33 18.95 -8.06
C ARG A 49 -4.64 17.68 -7.29
N LEU A 50 -4.06 16.55 -7.65
CA LEU A 50 -4.30 15.27 -6.99
C LEU A 50 -3.56 15.16 -5.64
N THR A 51 -2.34 15.71 -5.55
CA THR A 51 -1.52 15.68 -4.33
C THR A 51 -1.15 17.08 -3.86
N TYR A 52 -1.15 17.29 -2.53
CA TYR A 52 -0.59 18.52 -1.93
C TYR A 52 0.94 18.54 -1.92
N ASP A 53 1.60 17.40 -2.13
CA ASP A 53 3.06 17.32 -2.29
C ASP A 53 3.47 17.59 -3.73
N ARG A 54 4.65 18.20 -3.92
CA ARG A 54 5.17 18.51 -5.25
C ARG A 54 5.62 17.23 -5.93
N VAL A 55 4.96 16.87 -7.04
CA VAL A 55 5.41 15.76 -7.87
C VAL A 55 6.74 16.13 -8.54
N VAL A 56 7.72 15.23 -8.44
CA VAL A 56 9.08 15.46 -8.92
C VAL A 56 9.27 14.70 -10.22
N SER A 57 9.82 15.39 -11.24
CA SER A 57 10.28 14.75 -12.47
C SER A 57 11.52 13.89 -12.17
N ASP A 58 11.46 12.62 -12.50
CA ASP A 58 12.59 11.69 -12.40
C ASP A 58 13.38 11.69 -13.72
N LYS A 59 14.70 11.78 -13.62
CA LYS A 59 15.62 11.71 -14.76
C LYS A 59 15.72 10.29 -15.33
N ASN A 60 15.41 9.27 -14.52
CA ASN A 60 15.35 7.88 -14.99
C ASN A 60 13.98 7.56 -15.57
N THR A 61 13.80 7.90 -16.84
CA THR A 61 12.50 7.78 -17.54
C THR A 61 12.20 6.38 -18.06
N LYS A 62 13.10 5.40 -17.91
CA LYS A 62 12.93 4.01 -18.42
C LYS A 62 12.54 3.94 -19.91
N GLY A 63 12.99 4.89 -20.73
CA GLY A 63 12.68 4.96 -22.17
C GLY A 63 11.46 5.82 -22.53
N PHE A 64 10.82 6.47 -21.56
CA PHE A 64 9.77 7.48 -21.79
C PHE A 64 10.37 8.89 -21.91
N ALA A 65 9.59 9.85 -22.40
CA ALA A 65 10.02 11.26 -22.52
C ALA A 65 10.06 11.93 -21.14
N TYR A 66 9.02 11.72 -20.32
CA TYR A 66 8.94 12.23 -18.95
C TYR A 66 8.49 11.14 -17.99
N ARG A 67 8.95 11.23 -16.73
CA ARG A 67 8.51 10.39 -15.62
C ARG A 67 8.30 11.25 -14.39
N TYR A 68 7.17 11.06 -13.74
CA TYR A 68 6.75 11.75 -12.54
C TYR A 68 6.61 10.75 -11.41
N VAL A 69 7.44 10.90 -10.38
CA VAL A 69 7.44 10.00 -9.23
C VAL A 69 7.05 10.76 -7.98
N THR A 70 6.36 10.07 -7.10
CA THR A 70 6.03 10.54 -5.76
C THR A 70 7.03 9.93 -4.76
N LYS A 71 7.33 10.66 -3.69
CA LYS A 71 8.28 10.17 -2.68
C LYS A 71 7.68 8.99 -1.91
N TRP A 72 8.53 8.13 -1.35
CA TRP A 72 8.06 6.93 -0.63
C TRP A 72 7.17 7.25 0.59
N TYR A 73 7.37 8.42 1.22
CA TYR A 73 6.58 8.94 2.33
C TYR A 73 5.43 9.86 1.88
N SER A 74 5.28 10.08 0.57
CA SER A 74 4.18 10.87 0.02
C SER A 74 2.86 10.23 0.45
N PRO A 75 1.84 11.04 0.77
CA PRO A 75 0.51 10.53 1.09
C PRO A 75 -0.14 9.80 -0.11
N LEU A 76 0.41 9.97 -1.31
CA LEU A 76 -0.02 9.30 -2.53
C LEU A 76 1.19 8.76 -3.29
N VAL A 77 1.17 7.45 -3.62
CA VAL A 77 2.25 6.77 -4.35
C VAL A 77 1.79 6.43 -5.77
N LEU A 78 2.27 7.21 -6.72
CA LEU A 78 1.98 7.14 -8.15
C LEU A 78 3.24 7.44 -8.97
N ASP A 79 3.41 6.67 -10.03
CA ASP A 79 4.42 6.89 -11.08
C ASP A 79 3.69 7.16 -12.41
N VAL A 80 3.91 8.32 -13.04
CA VAL A 80 3.31 8.66 -14.34
C VAL A 80 4.39 8.82 -15.38
N TYR A 81 4.25 8.14 -16.51
CA TYR A 81 5.18 8.19 -17.63
C TYR A 81 4.49 8.79 -18.85
N VAL A 82 5.21 9.61 -19.61
CA VAL A 82 4.72 10.26 -20.82
C VAL A 82 5.64 9.88 -21.98
N LEU A 83 5.07 9.34 -23.05
CA LEU A 83 5.76 9.00 -24.29
C LEU A 83 5.14 9.79 -25.45
N GLY A 84 5.97 10.45 -26.28
CA GLY A 84 5.50 11.03 -27.53
C GLY A 84 5.48 10.01 -28.66
N LEU A 85 4.36 9.89 -29.37
CA LEU A 85 4.31 9.17 -30.64
C LEU A 85 4.76 10.10 -31.77
N ALA A 86 5.33 9.51 -32.82
CA ALA A 86 6.08 10.22 -33.86
C ALA A 86 5.24 11.24 -34.65
N LYS A 87 5.94 12.26 -35.19
CA LYS A 87 5.52 13.51 -35.87
C LYS A 87 4.30 13.52 -36.81
N ARG A 88 3.73 12.38 -37.23
CA ARG A 88 2.57 12.37 -38.15
C ARG A 88 1.26 12.64 -37.44
N ASP A 89 1.08 12.11 -36.23
CA ASP A 89 -0.07 12.39 -35.37
C ASP A 89 0.45 12.92 -34.03
N LYS A 90 0.03 14.13 -33.64
CA LYS A 90 0.41 14.73 -32.34
C LYS A 90 -0.31 13.98 -31.22
N MET A 91 0.24 12.84 -30.82
CA MET A 91 -0.34 11.92 -29.84
C MET A 91 0.71 11.58 -28.78
N SER A 92 0.29 11.53 -27.53
CA SER A 92 1.11 11.13 -26.39
C SER A 92 0.48 9.95 -25.65
N ILE A 93 1.29 8.95 -25.35
CA ILE A 93 0.90 7.81 -24.51
C ILE A 93 1.26 8.14 -23.07
N ILE A 94 0.27 8.07 -22.19
CA ILE A 94 0.44 8.28 -20.76
C ILE A 94 0.25 6.93 -20.06
N ARG A 95 1.27 6.49 -19.33
CA ARG A 95 1.23 5.29 -18.51
C ARG A 95 1.21 5.68 -17.04
N VAL A 96 0.25 5.17 -16.30
CA VAL A 96 0.06 5.41 -14.87
C VAL A 96 0.35 4.11 -14.14
N GLU A 97 1.31 4.13 -13.22
CA GLU A 97 1.71 2.99 -12.41
C GLU A 97 1.46 3.27 -10.93
N SER A 98 0.89 2.27 -10.25
CA SER A 98 0.70 2.29 -8.80
C SER A 98 1.19 0.96 -8.20
N PRO A 99 1.75 0.98 -6.97
CA PRO A 99 2.07 -0.24 -6.23
C PRO A 99 0.81 -1.04 -5.83
N LYS A 100 -0.36 -0.37 -5.79
CA LYS A 100 -1.66 -0.96 -5.45
C LYS A 100 -2.50 -1.08 -6.70
N LYS A 101 -2.87 -2.33 -7.01
CA LYS A 101 -3.83 -2.68 -8.05
C LYS A 101 -5.18 -2.03 -7.78
N GLY A 102 -5.82 -1.46 -8.80
CA GLY A 102 -7.03 -0.65 -8.73
C GLY A 102 -6.75 0.86 -8.65
N ALA A 103 -5.69 1.30 -7.96
CA ALA A 103 -5.38 2.73 -7.85
C ALA A 103 -4.98 3.31 -9.21
N GLU A 104 -4.21 2.55 -9.99
CA GLU A 104 -3.78 2.93 -11.35
C GLU A 104 -4.98 3.25 -12.25
N ARG A 105 -6.09 2.50 -12.13
CA ARG A 105 -7.30 2.71 -12.94
C ARG A 105 -8.02 3.98 -12.54
N VAL A 106 -8.16 4.22 -11.24
CA VAL A 106 -8.81 5.43 -10.72
C VAL A 106 -8.00 6.67 -11.11
N PHE A 107 -6.67 6.62 -10.97
CA PHE A 107 -5.80 7.72 -11.37
C PHE A 107 -5.75 7.92 -12.88
N ARG A 108 -5.76 6.84 -13.68
CA ARG A 108 -5.92 6.91 -15.13
C ARG A 108 -7.20 7.64 -15.51
N ASN A 109 -8.35 7.24 -14.95
CA ASN A 109 -9.64 7.87 -15.25
C ASN A 109 -9.64 9.35 -14.87
N PHE A 110 -9.13 9.68 -13.68
CA PHE A 110 -8.99 11.08 -13.24
C PHE A 110 -8.13 11.90 -14.22
N LEU A 111 -6.95 11.40 -14.59
CA LEU A 111 -6.06 12.11 -15.52
C LEU A 111 -6.69 12.24 -16.90
N MET A 112 -7.34 11.18 -17.40
CA MET A 112 -8.04 11.22 -18.68
C MET A 112 -9.14 12.29 -18.68
N GLU A 113 -9.96 12.37 -17.63
CA GLU A 113 -11.01 13.38 -17.49
C GLU A 113 -10.42 14.81 -17.40
N GLU A 114 -9.43 15.04 -16.53
CA GLU A 114 -8.83 16.37 -16.34
C GLU A 114 -8.10 16.88 -17.59
N LEU A 115 -7.47 15.98 -18.35
CA LEU A 115 -6.66 16.35 -19.51
C LEU A 115 -7.51 16.51 -20.78
N THR A 116 -8.66 15.84 -20.88
CA THR A 116 -9.54 15.91 -22.07
C THR A 116 -10.58 17.03 -22.00
N LYS A 117 -10.91 17.59 -20.82
CA LYS A 117 -11.81 18.76 -20.62
C LYS A 117 -13.06 18.83 -21.51
N LYS A 118 -13.54 17.70 -22.02
CA LYS A 118 -14.90 17.57 -22.50
C LYS A 118 -15.71 17.13 -21.31
N GLU A 119 -16.77 17.86 -21.02
CA GLU A 119 -17.89 17.45 -20.18
C GLU A 119 -18.47 16.14 -20.76
N ILE A 120 -17.76 15.02 -20.59
CA ILE A 120 -18.41 13.72 -20.60
C ILE A 120 -19.19 13.73 -19.30
N THR A 121 -20.44 14.14 -19.41
CA THR A 121 -21.48 14.01 -18.40
C THR A 121 -21.54 12.52 -18.06
N GLY A 122 -20.82 12.11 -17.00
CA GLY A 122 -20.62 10.70 -16.67
C GLY A 122 -19.29 10.48 -15.99
N GLY A 123 -19.26 10.74 -14.68
CA GLY A 123 -18.07 10.62 -13.84
C GLY A 123 -17.43 9.23 -13.87
N PHE A 124 -16.13 9.20 -13.55
CA PHE A 124 -15.37 8.07 -13.05
C PHE A 124 -15.87 6.70 -13.56
N GLY A 125 -15.72 6.44 -14.87
CA GLY A 125 -16.38 5.35 -15.57
C GLY A 125 -16.54 4.00 -14.83
N ALA A 126 -17.79 3.61 -14.61
CA ALA A 126 -18.50 2.42 -15.10
C ALA A 126 -17.93 1.02 -14.83
N ASN A 127 -16.83 0.88 -14.09
CA ASN A 127 -16.27 -0.43 -13.71
C ASN A 127 -15.83 -0.50 -12.24
N SER A 128 -16.15 0.51 -11.43
CA SER A 128 -16.05 0.44 -9.97
C SER A 128 -17.46 0.56 -9.41
N ARG A 129 -18.09 -0.59 -9.13
CA ARG A 129 -19.47 -0.67 -8.57
C ARG A 129 -19.71 0.30 -7.40
N ASN A 130 -18.67 0.62 -6.64
CA ASN A 130 -18.80 1.56 -5.52
C ASN A 130 -18.84 3.02 -5.98
N LEU A 131 -18.05 3.40 -6.98
CA LEU A 131 -17.88 4.80 -7.40
C LEU A 131 -19.06 5.30 -8.24
N ASP A 132 -19.67 4.41 -9.03
CA ASP A 132 -20.92 4.68 -9.76
C ASP A 132 -22.08 4.94 -8.78
N ASP A 133 -22.16 4.20 -7.67
CA ASP A 133 -23.17 4.42 -6.62
C ASP A 133 -22.94 5.73 -5.81
N TYR A 134 -21.70 6.21 -5.69
CA TYR A 134 -21.42 7.54 -5.11
C TYR A 134 -21.75 8.67 -6.09
N ALA A 135 -21.45 8.50 -7.38
CA ALA A 135 -21.74 9.47 -8.43
C ALA A 135 -23.25 9.62 -8.70
N ASP A 136 -24.02 8.55 -8.51
CA ASP A 136 -25.49 8.52 -8.62
C ASP A 136 -26.19 8.96 -7.30
N GLY A 137 -25.44 9.49 -6.33
CA GLY A 137 -25.98 10.01 -5.06
C GLY A 137 -26.57 8.96 -4.11
N LYS A 138 -26.41 7.66 -4.40
CA LYS A 138 -26.94 6.55 -3.59
C LYS A 138 -26.13 6.30 -2.32
N LEU A 139 -24.90 6.80 -2.26
CA LEU A 139 -24.01 6.67 -1.10
C LEU A 139 -23.45 8.03 -0.71
N GLU A 140 -23.54 8.40 0.57
CA GLU A 140 -22.91 9.60 1.10
C GLU A 140 -21.38 9.47 1.08
N PRO A 141 -20.62 10.52 0.71
CA PRO A 141 -19.16 10.48 0.67
C PRO A 141 -18.60 10.09 2.05
N TYR A 142 -18.12 8.85 2.15
CA TYR A 142 -17.62 8.29 3.40
C TYR A 142 -16.16 8.66 3.60
N ASN A 143 -15.89 9.67 4.43
CA ASN A 143 -14.53 10.01 4.81
C ASN A 143 -13.99 9.08 5.90
N LYS A 144 -12.76 8.59 5.68
CA LYS A 144 -12.05 7.75 6.65
C LYS A 144 -11.21 8.61 7.58
N ASN A 145 -11.11 8.16 8.82
CA ASN A 145 -10.35 8.87 9.85
C ASN A 145 -8.94 8.27 9.98
N TYR A 146 -7.93 9.15 9.92
CA TYR A 146 -6.53 8.81 10.12
C TYR A 146 -6.27 8.21 11.51
N LEU A 147 -6.99 8.67 12.54
CA LEU A 147 -6.83 8.16 13.91
C LEU A 147 -7.29 6.70 14.01
N TYR A 148 -8.42 6.33 13.41
CA TYR A 148 -8.88 4.94 13.42
C TYR A 148 -7.95 4.04 12.61
N SER A 149 -7.55 4.49 11.40
CA SER A 149 -6.60 3.79 10.54
C SER A 149 -5.26 3.53 11.23
N GLY A 150 -4.69 4.54 11.89
CA GLY A 150 -3.42 4.48 12.62
C GLY A 150 -3.51 3.67 13.92
N SER A 151 -4.58 3.84 14.71
CA SER A 151 -4.78 3.08 15.94
C SER A 151 -4.92 1.58 15.65
N LEU A 152 -5.70 1.24 14.63
CA LEU A 152 -5.79 -0.15 14.17
C LEU A 152 -4.45 -0.66 13.65
N ALA A 153 -3.63 0.18 13.00
CA ALA A 153 -2.32 -0.24 12.50
C ALA A 153 -1.37 -0.64 13.64
N LEU A 154 -1.47 0.06 14.78
CA LEU A 154 -0.65 -0.22 15.97
C LEU A 154 -1.13 -1.46 16.73
N ILE A 155 -2.44 -1.63 16.88
CA ILE A 155 -3.00 -2.78 17.62
C ILE A 155 -2.91 -4.04 16.76
N GLN A 156 -3.48 -3.98 15.56
CA GLN A 156 -3.62 -5.12 14.65
C GLN A 156 -3.55 -4.66 13.17
N PRO A 157 -2.37 -4.75 12.54
CA PRO A 157 -2.15 -4.27 11.17
C PRO A 157 -3.18 -4.73 10.14
N ALA A 158 -3.63 -5.99 10.23
CA ALA A 158 -4.65 -6.56 9.36
C ALA A 158 -6.03 -5.89 9.49
N ALA A 159 -6.42 -5.47 10.71
CA ALA A 159 -7.66 -4.74 10.93
C ALA A 159 -7.61 -3.35 10.29
N SER A 160 -6.45 -2.70 10.32
CA SER A 160 -6.22 -1.45 9.59
C SER A 160 -6.35 -1.65 8.07
N VAL A 161 -5.85 -2.77 7.51
CA VAL A 161 -6.09 -3.09 6.09
C VAL A 161 -7.57 -3.23 5.80
N TYR A 162 -8.30 -3.98 6.64
CA TYR A 162 -9.73 -4.15 6.45
C TYR A 162 -10.48 -2.81 6.45
N TYR A 163 -10.23 -1.96 7.46
CA TYR A 163 -10.84 -0.63 7.56
C TYR A 163 -10.56 0.22 6.33
N ASN A 164 -9.30 0.26 5.88
CA ASN A 164 -8.88 1.07 4.75
C ASN A 164 -9.33 0.51 3.39
N ALA A 165 -9.51 -0.80 3.25
CA ALA A 165 -10.02 -1.41 2.04
C ALA A 165 -11.56 -1.37 1.95
N ASN A 166 -12.26 -1.38 3.09
CA ASN A 166 -13.72 -1.42 3.10
C ASN A 166 -14.32 -0.18 2.44
N ARG A 167 -15.21 -0.36 1.46
CA ARG A 167 -15.82 0.72 0.67
C ARG A 167 -14.83 1.67 -0.01
N SER A 168 -13.57 1.25 -0.19
CA SER A 168 -12.59 2.06 -0.90
C SER A 168 -12.67 1.82 -2.41
N PRO A 169 -12.65 2.88 -3.24
CA PRO A 169 -12.64 2.72 -4.70
C PRO A 169 -11.30 2.20 -5.23
N VAL A 170 -10.26 2.19 -4.38
CA VAL A 170 -8.90 1.77 -4.72
C VAL A 170 -8.68 0.27 -4.52
N TYR A 171 -9.43 -0.35 -3.61
CA TYR A 171 -9.19 -1.74 -3.21
C TYR A 171 -10.16 -2.71 -3.89
N GLY A 172 -9.60 -3.72 -4.57
CA GLY A 172 -10.34 -4.91 -4.97
C GLY A 172 -10.65 -5.82 -3.79
N GLY A 173 -11.69 -6.66 -3.92
CA GLY A 173 -12.05 -7.66 -2.90
C GLY A 173 -10.94 -8.68 -2.62
N SER A 174 -10.18 -9.07 -3.66
CA SER A 174 -9.01 -9.94 -3.54
C SER A 174 -7.81 -9.23 -2.89
N ASP A 175 -7.59 -7.95 -3.19
CA ASP A 175 -6.49 -7.16 -2.64
C ASP A 175 -6.66 -6.93 -1.14
N ARG A 176 -7.90 -6.73 -0.68
CA ARG A 176 -8.25 -6.69 0.75
C ARG A 176 -7.79 -7.96 1.46
N LEU A 177 -8.18 -9.13 0.94
CA LEU A 177 -7.88 -10.42 1.58
C LEU A 177 -6.37 -10.70 1.57
N LYS A 178 -5.69 -10.43 0.45
CA LYS A 178 -4.24 -10.58 0.33
C LYS A 178 -3.50 -9.67 1.31
N GLY A 179 -3.90 -8.41 1.41
CA GLY A 179 -3.30 -7.46 2.34
C GLY A 179 -3.48 -7.90 3.80
N MET A 180 -4.69 -8.27 4.20
CA MET A 180 -4.96 -8.77 5.56
C MET A 180 -4.13 -10.01 5.88
N PHE A 181 -4.14 -11.01 4.98
CA PHE A 181 -3.39 -12.25 5.16
C PHE A 181 -1.89 -12.00 5.23
N GLY A 182 -1.36 -11.10 4.39
CA GLY A 182 0.05 -10.71 4.40
C GLY A 182 0.49 -10.18 5.75
N TYR A 183 -0.29 -9.27 6.35
CA TYR A 183 0.03 -8.73 7.68
C TYR A 183 -0.13 -9.76 8.81
N ILE A 184 -1.16 -10.62 8.76
CA ILE A 184 -1.31 -11.71 9.72
C ILE A 184 -0.07 -12.63 9.68
N MET A 185 0.35 -13.04 8.50
CA MET A 185 1.52 -13.92 8.33
C MET A 185 2.82 -13.24 8.72
N LEU A 186 2.98 -11.96 8.41
CA LEU A 186 4.15 -11.18 8.82
C LEU A 186 4.23 -11.06 10.35
N ASP A 187 3.11 -10.77 11.02
CA ASP A 187 3.04 -10.73 12.49
C ASP A 187 3.39 -12.10 13.09
N LEU A 188 2.81 -13.20 12.58
CA LEU A 188 3.11 -14.57 13.02
C LEU A 188 4.59 -14.92 12.85
N LEU A 189 5.18 -14.59 11.70
CA LEU A 189 6.58 -14.87 11.39
C LEU A 189 7.51 -14.07 12.30
N LEU A 190 7.34 -12.76 12.40
CA LEU A 190 8.24 -11.89 13.14
C LEU A 190 8.07 -12.05 14.66
N ALA A 191 6.83 -12.16 15.16
CA ALA A 191 6.59 -12.47 16.57
C ALA A 191 7.09 -13.87 16.91
N GLY A 192 6.92 -14.86 16.03
CA GLY A 192 7.44 -16.22 16.22
C GLY A 192 8.97 -16.28 16.27
N LEU A 193 9.66 -15.58 15.36
CA LEU A 193 11.13 -15.46 15.37
C LEU A 193 11.62 -14.71 16.60
N GLY A 194 10.98 -13.60 16.96
CA GLY A 194 11.30 -12.84 18.16
C GLY A 194 11.11 -13.66 19.44
N TYR A 195 9.99 -14.39 19.53
CA TYR A 195 9.70 -15.27 20.66
C TYR A 195 10.72 -16.40 20.77
N TYR A 196 11.08 -17.02 19.64
CA TYR A 196 12.11 -18.06 19.61
C TYR A 196 13.49 -17.53 20.05
N TYR A 197 13.88 -16.36 19.56
CA TYR A 197 15.14 -15.73 19.97
C TYR A 197 15.14 -15.37 21.46
N ALA A 198 14.05 -14.76 21.93
CA ALA A 198 13.92 -14.35 23.32
C ALA A 198 13.88 -15.54 24.28
N THR A 199 13.28 -16.68 23.89
CA THR A 199 13.25 -17.90 24.72
C THR A 199 14.54 -18.71 24.69
N THR A 200 15.32 -18.64 23.61
CA THR A 200 16.67 -19.27 23.57
C THR A 200 17.70 -18.51 24.39
N THR A 201 17.47 -17.21 24.62
CA THR A 201 18.31 -16.33 25.45
C THR A 201 17.85 -16.23 26.90
N MET A 202 16.72 -16.85 27.26
CA MET A 202 16.30 -16.96 28.66
C MET A 202 17.28 -17.81 29.47
N GLU A 203 17.63 -17.32 30.65
CA GLU A 203 18.39 -18.08 31.63
C GLU A 203 17.55 -19.29 32.07
N LYS A 204 18.10 -20.48 31.83
CA LYS A 204 17.49 -21.73 32.29
C LYS A 204 18.12 -22.11 33.62
N ASN A 205 17.31 -22.53 34.58
CA ASN A 205 17.83 -23.10 35.81
C ASN A 205 18.78 -24.26 35.51
N SER A 206 19.91 -24.30 36.21
CA SER A 206 20.77 -25.47 36.22
C SER A 206 20.03 -26.65 36.85
N ALA A 207 20.39 -27.88 36.47
CA ALA A 207 19.80 -29.10 37.04
C ALA A 207 19.93 -29.14 38.58
N LEU A 208 20.98 -28.52 39.12
CA LEU A 208 21.23 -28.41 40.55
C LEU A 208 20.35 -27.36 41.25
N ASP A 209 20.01 -26.26 40.57
CA ASP A 209 19.07 -25.26 41.09
C ASP A 209 17.63 -25.76 41.10
N ASN A 210 17.26 -26.62 40.14
CA ASN A 210 15.99 -27.34 40.14
C ASN A 210 15.91 -28.36 41.27
N PHE A 211 17.01 -29.05 41.58
CA PHE A 211 17.08 -29.97 42.73
C PHE A 211 16.89 -29.22 44.07
N MET A 212 17.44 -28.01 44.18
CA MET A 212 17.35 -27.16 45.36
C MET A 212 16.06 -26.32 45.44
N HIS A 213 15.05 -26.59 44.59
CA HIS A 213 13.76 -25.88 44.54
C HIS A 213 13.89 -24.34 44.50
N LYS A 214 14.95 -23.82 43.88
CA LYS A 214 15.10 -22.37 43.72
C LYS A 214 14.07 -21.86 42.69
N PRO A 215 13.40 -20.72 42.95
CA PRO A 215 12.48 -20.13 41.99
C PRO A 215 13.22 -19.81 40.69
N SER A 216 12.72 -20.31 39.57
CA SER A 216 13.28 -20.01 38.25
C SER A 216 13.12 -18.53 37.91
N PRO A 217 14.05 -17.94 37.13
CA PRO A 217 13.80 -16.66 36.46
C PRO A 217 12.46 -16.69 35.72
N SER A 218 11.75 -15.56 35.74
CA SER A 218 10.43 -15.37 35.12
C SER A 218 10.34 -16.05 33.75
N GLY A 219 9.31 -16.87 33.56
CA GLY A 219 9.00 -17.52 32.28
C GLY A 219 8.51 -16.55 31.19
N ASN A 220 8.45 -15.25 31.50
CA ASN A 220 7.97 -14.21 30.60
C ASN A 220 9.06 -13.83 29.59
N VAL A 221 8.69 -13.82 28.31
CA VAL A 221 9.55 -13.46 27.19
C VAL A 221 10.00 -12.00 27.24
N LEU A 222 9.20 -11.14 27.88
CA LEU A 222 9.54 -9.73 28.05
C LEU A 222 10.65 -9.50 29.07
N ASP A 223 10.83 -10.41 30.02
CA ASP A 223 11.85 -10.31 31.06
C ASP A 223 13.18 -10.96 30.64
N SER A 224 13.23 -11.54 29.43
CA SER A 224 14.45 -12.18 28.93
C SER A 224 15.42 -11.16 28.32
N PRO A 225 16.73 -11.46 28.29
CA PRO A 225 17.73 -10.64 27.60
C PRO A 225 17.39 -10.36 26.13
N GLY A 226 16.66 -11.28 25.48
CA GLY A 226 16.18 -11.14 24.10
C GLY A 226 14.80 -10.48 23.95
N GLY A 227 14.15 -10.07 25.04
CA GLY A 227 12.81 -9.46 25.02
C GLY A 227 12.71 -8.20 24.16
N GLY A 228 13.80 -7.41 24.11
CA GLY A 228 13.89 -6.24 23.22
C GLY A 228 13.82 -6.60 21.72
N VAL A 229 14.39 -7.75 21.33
CA VAL A 229 14.33 -8.24 19.94
C VAL A 229 12.92 -8.70 19.61
N PHE A 230 12.24 -9.36 20.56
CA PHE A 230 10.83 -9.73 20.39
C PHE A 230 9.94 -8.51 20.18
N LEU A 231 10.09 -7.47 21.02
CA LEU A 231 9.34 -6.22 20.88
C LEU A 231 9.65 -5.50 19.57
N GLY A 232 10.94 -5.42 19.18
CA GLY A 232 11.35 -4.78 17.94
C GLY A 232 10.72 -5.45 16.71
N LEU A 233 10.79 -6.78 16.64
CA LEU A 233 10.19 -7.55 15.54
C LEU A 233 8.66 -7.45 15.52
N LEU A 234 8.01 -7.32 16.68
CA LEU A 234 6.57 -7.09 16.78
C LEU A 234 6.17 -5.67 16.33
N ILE A 235 7.01 -4.66 16.57
CA ILE A 235 6.70 -3.26 16.23
C ILE A 235 6.86 -2.96 14.73
N ILE A 236 7.77 -3.65 14.02
CA ILE A 236 8.07 -3.36 12.60
C ILE A 236 6.81 -3.40 11.69
N PRO A 237 5.98 -4.46 11.69
CA PRO A 237 4.75 -4.49 10.87
C PRO A 237 3.79 -3.35 11.18
N ARG A 238 3.72 -2.93 12.45
CA ARG A 238 2.81 -1.88 12.94
C ARG A 238 3.21 -0.51 12.42
N ILE A 239 4.50 -0.16 12.49
CA ILE A 239 5.03 1.09 11.94
C ILE A 239 4.85 1.12 10.42
N TYR A 240 5.21 0.03 9.75
CA TYR A 240 5.05 -0.06 8.29
C TYR A 240 3.57 0.11 7.89
N ARG A 241 2.67 -0.55 8.61
CA ARG A 241 1.23 -0.42 8.37
C ARG A 241 0.72 0.98 8.67
N LEU A 242 1.24 1.65 9.69
CA LEU A 242 0.80 2.99 10.08
C LEU A 242 1.05 3.99 8.94
N ILE A 243 2.23 3.96 8.32
CA ILE A 243 2.55 4.77 7.15
C ILE A 243 1.60 4.41 5.99
N GLY A 244 1.46 3.12 5.70
CA GLY A 244 0.53 2.67 4.65
C GLY A 244 -0.92 3.06 4.94
N GLY A 245 -1.33 3.09 6.20
CA GLY A 245 -2.70 3.40 6.62
C GLY A 245 -3.02 4.86 6.44
N MET A 246 -2.05 5.74 6.69
CA MET A 246 -2.16 7.15 6.35
C MET A 246 -2.29 7.36 4.85
N GLN A 247 -1.47 6.68 4.04
CA GLN A 247 -1.56 6.74 2.58
C GLN A 247 -2.91 6.24 2.06
N ASP A 248 -3.43 5.13 2.62
CA ASP A 248 -4.73 4.57 2.22
C ASP A 248 -5.88 5.52 2.56
N THR A 249 -5.88 6.07 3.78
CA THR A 249 -6.89 7.00 4.24
C THR A 249 -6.88 8.29 3.41
N TYR A 250 -5.69 8.83 3.14
CA TYR A 250 -5.54 10.01 2.30
C TYR A 250 -6.05 9.77 0.89
N THR A 251 -5.61 8.68 0.25
CA THR A 251 -6.00 8.37 -1.12
C THR A 251 -7.51 8.19 -1.23
N HIS A 252 -8.12 7.49 -0.27
CA HIS A 252 -9.57 7.32 -0.20
C HIS A 252 -10.30 8.67 -0.10
N ASN A 253 -9.95 9.50 0.89
CA ASN A 253 -10.60 10.79 1.10
C ASN A 253 -10.41 11.72 -0.10
N ARG A 254 -9.22 11.73 -0.70
CA ARG A 254 -8.94 12.59 -1.85
C ARG A 254 -9.76 12.20 -3.07
N ILE A 255 -9.91 10.90 -3.34
CA ILE A 255 -10.77 10.43 -4.43
C ILE A 255 -12.24 10.82 -4.16
N MET A 256 -12.69 10.71 -2.90
CA MET A 256 -14.05 11.10 -2.52
C MET A 256 -14.29 12.61 -2.67
N GLU A 257 -13.34 13.45 -2.23
CA GLU A 257 -13.40 14.90 -2.42
C GLU A 257 -13.50 15.28 -3.90
N ILE A 258 -12.64 14.70 -4.73
CA ILE A 258 -12.64 14.97 -6.18
C ILE A 258 -13.97 14.51 -6.80
N SER A 259 -14.47 13.33 -6.42
CA SER A 259 -15.77 12.82 -6.89
C SER A 259 -16.93 13.74 -6.51
N ALA A 260 -16.96 14.24 -5.27
CA ALA A 260 -18.03 15.11 -4.79
C ALA A 260 -17.96 16.53 -5.39
N SER A 261 -16.75 17.07 -5.61
CA SER A 261 -16.57 18.41 -6.19
C SER A 261 -17.08 18.55 -7.63
N LYS A 262 -17.27 17.42 -8.32
CA LYS A 262 -17.67 17.38 -9.73
C LYS A 262 -19.17 17.15 -9.95
N SER A 263 -19.96 16.98 -8.89
CA SER A 263 -21.42 16.75 -8.99
C SER A 263 -22.27 18.02 -8.85
N PHE A 264 -21.68 19.21 -9.03
CA PHE A 264 -22.36 20.51 -8.94
C PHE A 264 -22.30 21.26 -10.26
#